data_AF-B9Z6W6-F1
#
_entry.id   AF-B9Z6W6-F1
#
_cell.length_a   1.000
_cell.length_b   1.000
_cell.length_c   1.000
_cell.angle_alpha   90.00
_cell.angle_beta   90.00
_cell.angle_gamma   90.00
#
_symmetry.space_group_name_H-M   'P 1'
#
loop_
_entity.id
_entity.type
_entity.pdbx_description
1 polymer ?
#
loop_
_entity_poly.entity_id
_entity_poly.type
_entity_poly.pdbx_seq_one_letter_code
_entity_poly.pdbx_strand_id
1 'polypeptide(L)'
;MLALLSSGNLTPRQLNFSYELLRLISNRMALVREFSPDLSFAVVLDEGHPASRCMGTFGSGFYRYWSTAEVSEILHGWLAVLETGHMPTELARLAEPGVDAALFRVLCRAWAAKPVRIQRAERVAVSDRKIEVVHRLGTLHRLIRQPDEQKLQTAAALPQDNFSSASDLRVYGFVTSRRKDKALPAVSVRPEETPLAKEVFNQWEIENISQTGLGVSLDAVGNEWVSLGELLGYKEGEGAAWSVGIVRRIRRLHREKIFLGIETLTDRPVAAALRGMDVKAVDPRTMPEHVWQGGVIALFVPLTRNERSINTLIVPVASYMLGKQYYMSARGKFFQIALGKVLEKGRDWYLVEIELVKALEGMPSAAP
;
A
#
# COMPACT_ATOMS: atom_id res chain seq x y z
N MET A 1 0.49 -27.69 -8.67
CA MET A 1 -0.06 -26.47 -8.03
C MET A 1 0.93 -25.30 -7.95
N LEU A 2 2.26 -25.52 -7.93
CA LEU A 2 3.25 -24.43 -7.96
C LEU A 2 3.11 -23.52 -9.19
N ALA A 3 2.77 -24.09 -10.35
CA ALA A 3 2.54 -23.35 -11.59
C ALA A 3 1.47 -22.25 -11.50
N LEU A 4 0.60 -22.28 -10.47
CA LEU A 4 -0.41 -21.23 -10.23
C LEU A 4 0.21 -19.94 -9.65
N LEU A 5 1.43 -20.03 -9.12
CA LEU A 5 2.14 -18.92 -8.48
C LEU A 5 3.08 -18.17 -9.44
N SER A 6 3.20 -18.62 -10.69
CA SER A 6 4.14 -18.08 -11.69
C SER A 6 3.71 -16.74 -12.30
N SER A 7 2.69 -16.06 -11.75
CA SER A 7 2.15 -14.81 -12.29
C SER A 7 3.03 -13.57 -12.06
N GLY A 8 4.32 -13.75 -11.78
CA GLY A 8 5.33 -12.69 -11.67
C GLY A 8 5.41 -11.96 -10.33
N ASN A 9 4.49 -12.21 -9.39
CA ASN A 9 4.36 -11.40 -8.17
C ASN A 9 5.11 -11.92 -6.94
N LEU A 10 5.85 -13.04 -7.08
CA LEU A 10 6.63 -13.64 -5.98
C LEU A 10 8.12 -13.58 -6.28
N THR A 11 8.91 -13.26 -5.25
CA THR A 11 10.38 -13.31 -5.34
C THR A 11 10.87 -14.77 -5.50
N PRO A 12 12.10 -14.99 -6.00
CA PRO A 12 12.66 -16.34 -6.10
C PRO A 12 12.68 -17.10 -4.77
N ARG A 13 12.94 -16.41 -3.66
CA ARG A 13 12.89 -16.98 -2.30
C ARG A 13 11.48 -17.40 -1.91
N GLN A 14 10.48 -16.55 -2.16
CA GLN A 14 9.08 -16.89 -1.91
C GLN A 14 8.60 -18.06 -2.78
N LEU A 15 9.07 -18.17 -4.02
CA LEU A 15 8.79 -19.31 -4.88
C LEU A 15 9.44 -20.60 -4.36
N ASN A 16 10.71 -20.54 -3.95
CA ASN A 16 11.41 -21.67 -3.35
C ASN A 16 10.72 -22.15 -2.07
N PHE A 17 10.38 -21.22 -1.18
CA PHE A 17 9.60 -21.52 0.03
C PHE A 17 8.27 -22.17 -0.32
N SER A 18 7.54 -21.63 -1.30
CA SER A 18 6.25 -22.20 -1.73
C SER A 18 6.38 -23.62 -2.28
N TYR A 19 7.49 -23.92 -2.95
CA TYR A 19 7.81 -25.28 -3.40
C TYR A 19 8.09 -26.23 -2.23
N GLU A 20 8.93 -25.84 -1.27
CA GLU A 20 9.21 -26.67 -0.09
C GLU A 20 7.96 -26.87 0.79
N LEU A 21 7.14 -25.84 0.92
CA LEU A 21 5.85 -25.92 1.60
C LEU A 21 4.90 -26.93 0.93
N LEU A 22 4.86 -26.94 -0.42
CA LEU A 22 4.08 -27.94 -1.15
C LEU A 22 4.58 -29.35 -0.88
N ARG A 23 5.89 -29.57 -0.77
CA ARG A 23 6.43 -30.89 -0.42
C ARG A 23 5.97 -31.32 0.96
N LEU A 24 6.02 -30.41 1.94
CA LEU A 24 5.58 -30.66 3.32
C LEU A 24 4.11 -31.09 3.40
N ILE A 25 3.23 -30.44 2.64
CA ILE A 25 1.77 -30.69 2.70
C ILE A 25 1.26 -31.63 1.60
N SER A 26 2.13 -32.10 0.71
CA SER A 26 1.74 -32.94 -0.44
C SER A 26 1.03 -34.22 -0.03
N ASN A 27 1.41 -34.77 1.12
CA ASN A 27 0.81 -35.97 1.72
C ASN A 27 -0.60 -35.76 2.29
N ARG A 28 -1.13 -34.52 2.30
CA ARG A 28 -2.51 -34.19 2.68
C ARG A 28 -3.47 -34.16 1.50
N MET A 29 -3.02 -34.60 0.33
CA MET A 29 -3.82 -34.66 -0.88
C MET A 29 -3.79 -36.07 -1.44
N ALA A 30 -4.98 -36.61 -1.70
CA ALA A 30 -5.14 -37.90 -2.35
C ALA A 30 -5.61 -37.70 -3.81
N LEU A 31 -4.94 -38.36 -4.74
CA LEU A 31 -5.35 -38.36 -6.15
C LEU A 31 -6.45 -39.41 -6.36
N VAL A 32 -7.58 -38.98 -6.92
CA VAL A 32 -8.73 -39.82 -7.28
C VAL A 32 -8.97 -39.79 -8.79
N ARG A 33 -9.65 -40.81 -9.30
CA ARG A 33 -9.97 -40.95 -10.74
C ARG A 33 -11.33 -40.35 -11.10
N GLU A 34 -12.26 -40.42 -10.18
CA GLU A 34 -13.64 -39.98 -10.39
C GLU A 34 -13.79 -38.51 -10.02
N PHE A 35 -14.54 -37.77 -10.83
CA PHE A 35 -14.85 -36.39 -10.56
C PHE A 35 -15.95 -36.27 -9.51
N SER A 36 -15.74 -35.39 -8.55
CA SER A 36 -16.74 -34.95 -7.57
C SER A 36 -16.70 -33.41 -7.49
N PRO A 37 -17.85 -32.74 -7.23
CA PRO A 37 -17.91 -31.29 -7.09
C PRO A 37 -17.05 -30.72 -5.94
N ASP A 38 -16.60 -31.56 -5.00
CA ASP A 38 -15.74 -31.15 -3.88
C ASP A 38 -14.24 -31.19 -4.20
N LEU A 39 -13.88 -31.58 -5.43
CA LEU A 39 -12.50 -31.63 -5.89
C LEU A 39 -12.04 -30.24 -6.39
N SER A 40 -10.80 -29.90 -6.02
CA SER A 40 -10.26 -28.56 -6.23
C SER A 40 -9.53 -28.42 -7.57
N PHE A 41 -8.78 -29.47 -7.94
CA PHE A 41 -7.83 -29.46 -9.04
C PHE A 41 -7.81 -30.78 -9.80
N ALA A 42 -7.41 -30.69 -11.07
CA ALA A 42 -7.20 -31.81 -11.96
C ALA A 42 -5.82 -31.73 -12.62
N VAL A 43 -5.30 -32.88 -13.02
CA VAL A 43 -4.12 -33.02 -13.88
C VAL A 43 -4.39 -34.12 -14.89
N VAL A 44 -3.89 -33.91 -16.10
CA VAL A 44 -3.98 -34.84 -17.22
C VAL A 44 -2.63 -35.54 -17.32
N LEU A 45 -2.59 -36.86 -17.20
CA LEU A 45 -1.33 -37.61 -17.12
C LEU A 45 -0.66 -37.88 -18.48
N ASP A 46 -1.43 -37.87 -19.56
CA ASP A 46 -0.96 -38.05 -20.93
C ASP A 46 -0.52 -36.75 -21.60
N GLU A 47 -0.90 -35.61 -21.02
CA GLU A 47 -0.50 -34.28 -21.49
C GLU A 47 0.55 -33.67 -20.55
N GLY A 48 1.56 -33.00 -21.10
CA GLY A 48 2.60 -32.29 -20.33
C GLY A 48 2.11 -31.00 -19.64
N HIS A 49 0.81 -30.88 -19.35
CA HIS A 49 0.21 -29.67 -18.80
C HIS A 49 0.27 -29.67 -17.26
N PRO A 50 0.50 -28.49 -16.65
CA PRO A 50 0.45 -28.39 -15.20
C PRO A 50 -0.98 -28.58 -14.68
N ALA A 51 -1.06 -28.97 -13.40
CA ALA A 51 -2.30 -29.00 -12.64
C ALA A 51 -3.15 -27.72 -12.84
N SER A 52 -4.43 -27.90 -13.17
CA SER A 52 -5.40 -26.82 -13.40
C SER A 52 -6.63 -26.99 -12.52
N ARG A 53 -7.46 -25.94 -12.43
CA ARG A 53 -8.69 -25.98 -11.63
C ARG A 53 -9.71 -26.91 -12.26
N CYS A 54 -10.41 -27.67 -11.44
CA CYS A 54 -11.55 -28.47 -11.89
C CYS A 54 -12.65 -27.54 -12.44
N MET A 55 -12.97 -27.66 -13.72
CA MET A 55 -14.04 -26.90 -14.39
C MET A 55 -15.21 -27.79 -14.85
N GLY A 56 -15.27 -29.04 -14.36
CA GLY A 56 -16.29 -30.02 -14.71
C GLY A 56 -15.71 -31.43 -14.88
N THR A 57 -16.54 -32.34 -15.39
CA THR A 57 -16.14 -33.69 -15.78
C THR A 57 -15.37 -33.65 -17.09
N PHE A 58 -14.13 -34.14 -17.09
CA PHE A 58 -13.39 -34.36 -18.32
C PHE A 58 -13.43 -35.86 -18.66
N GLY A 59 -13.85 -36.19 -19.88
CA GLY A 59 -14.22 -37.55 -20.30
C GLY A 59 -13.06 -38.52 -20.58
N SER A 60 -11.84 -38.25 -20.11
CA SER A 60 -10.68 -39.14 -20.34
C SER A 60 -10.25 -39.88 -19.06
N GLY A 61 -9.83 -41.15 -19.19
CA GLY A 61 -9.33 -41.96 -18.07
C GLY A 61 -7.96 -41.52 -17.52
N PHE A 62 -7.31 -40.55 -18.18
CA PHE A 62 -6.01 -40.01 -17.80
C PHE A 62 -6.10 -38.86 -16.80
N TYR A 63 -7.31 -38.36 -16.51
CA TYR A 63 -7.49 -37.34 -15.49
C TYR A 63 -7.26 -37.92 -14.09
N ARG A 64 -6.56 -37.16 -13.26
CA ARG A 64 -6.51 -37.33 -11.81
C ARG A 64 -6.93 -36.05 -11.14
N TYR A 65 -7.72 -36.21 -10.10
CA TYR A 65 -8.33 -35.11 -9.37
C TYR A 65 -7.91 -35.18 -7.90
N TRP A 66 -7.89 -34.05 -7.19
CA TRP A 66 -7.67 -34.04 -5.74
C TRP A 66 -8.38 -32.84 -5.09
N SER A 67 -8.69 -32.99 -3.81
CA SER A 67 -9.16 -31.88 -2.97
C SER A 67 -8.00 -31.21 -2.26
N THR A 68 -8.17 -29.91 -1.99
CA THR A 68 -7.26 -29.09 -1.18
C THR A 68 -7.97 -28.54 0.06
N ALA A 69 -9.08 -29.15 0.49
CA ALA A 69 -9.82 -28.73 1.69
C ALA A 69 -8.93 -28.76 2.95
N GLU A 70 -8.32 -29.90 3.26
CA GLU A 70 -7.42 -30.05 4.42
C GLU A 70 -6.20 -29.13 4.29
N VAL A 71 -5.59 -29.07 3.10
CA VAL A 71 -4.49 -28.13 2.81
C VAL A 71 -4.92 -26.68 3.08
N SER A 72 -6.13 -26.30 2.70
CA SER A 72 -6.65 -24.96 2.94
C SER A 72 -6.78 -24.68 4.43
N GLU A 73 -7.32 -25.60 5.22
CA GLU A 73 -7.45 -25.45 6.68
C GLU A 73 -6.10 -25.24 7.36
N ILE A 74 -5.11 -26.07 7.01
CA ILE A 74 -3.74 -25.97 7.52
C ILE A 74 -3.14 -24.59 7.20
N LEU A 75 -3.26 -24.14 5.95
CA LEU A 75 -2.73 -22.85 5.52
C LEU A 75 -3.41 -21.67 6.25
N HIS A 76 -4.72 -21.73 6.49
CA HIS A 76 -5.43 -20.70 7.25
C HIS A 76 -5.00 -20.70 8.72
N GLY A 77 -4.77 -21.86 9.34
CA GLY A 77 -4.24 -21.97 10.69
C GLY A 77 -2.86 -21.32 10.81
N TRP A 78 -1.95 -21.62 9.90
CA TRP A 78 -0.63 -20.99 9.84
C TRP A 78 -0.69 -19.49 9.55
N LEU A 79 -1.58 -19.06 8.66
CA LEU A 79 -1.81 -17.65 8.37
C LEU A 79 -2.26 -16.90 9.63
N ALA A 80 -3.18 -17.45 10.42
CA ALA A 80 -3.63 -16.82 11.66
C ALA A 80 -2.48 -16.59 12.65
N VAL A 81 -1.58 -17.57 12.82
CA VAL A 81 -0.39 -17.44 13.67
C VAL A 81 0.56 -16.37 13.12
N LEU A 82 0.82 -16.38 11.81
CA LEU A 82 1.66 -15.37 11.14
C LEU A 82 1.10 -13.96 11.27
N GLU A 83 -0.23 -13.79 11.27
CA GLU A 83 -0.88 -12.49 11.48
C GLU A 83 -0.65 -11.92 12.88
N THR A 84 -0.34 -12.76 13.87
CA THR A 84 0.09 -12.32 15.21
C THR A 84 1.58 -11.94 15.27
N GLY A 85 2.33 -12.11 14.18
CA GLY A 85 3.77 -11.84 14.11
C GLY A 85 4.66 -13.01 14.55
N HIS A 86 4.08 -14.19 14.82
CA HIS A 86 4.81 -15.39 15.22
C HIS A 86 4.96 -16.36 14.05
N MET A 87 6.06 -17.12 14.01
CA MET A 87 6.28 -18.16 13.01
C MET A 87 5.72 -19.51 13.50
N PRO A 88 4.87 -20.22 12.72
CA PRO A 88 4.41 -21.55 13.09
C PRO A 88 5.58 -22.54 13.27
N THR A 89 5.50 -23.37 14.30
CA THR A 89 6.56 -24.31 14.69
C THR A 89 6.94 -25.30 13.59
N GLU A 90 5.96 -25.76 12.83
CA GLU A 90 6.09 -26.69 11.72
C GLU A 90 6.86 -26.07 10.54
N LEU A 91 6.78 -24.74 10.42
CA LEU A 91 7.42 -23.97 9.37
C LEU A 91 8.78 -23.41 9.80
N ALA A 92 9.17 -23.54 11.08
CA ALA A 92 10.39 -22.95 11.61
C ALA A 92 11.65 -23.36 10.81
N ARG A 93 11.68 -24.59 10.29
CA ARG A 93 12.78 -25.10 9.46
C ARG A 93 12.83 -24.49 8.04
N LEU A 94 11.71 -23.96 7.57
CA LEU A 94 11.57 -23.32 6.26
C LEU A 94 11.57 -21.79 6.37
N ALA A 95 11.86 -21.23 7.55
CA ALA A 95 11.82 -19.80 7.77
C ALA A 95 12.87 -19.08 6.91
N GLU A 96 12.38 -18.28 5.96
CA GLU A 96 13.21 -17.44 5.11
C GLU A 96 12.75 -15.98 5.15
N PRO A 97 13.64 -15.00 4.93
CA PRO A 97 13.24 -13.60 4.77
C PRO A 97 12.22 -13.44 3.64
N GLY A 98 11.07 -12.82 3.95
CA GLY A 98 9.96 -12.64 3.01
C GLY A 98 8.86 -13.71 3.10
N VAL A 99 9.02 -14.69 3.99
CA VAL A 99 7.94 -15.59 4.42
C VAL A 99 7.15 -14.90 5.52
N ASP A 100 5.98 -14.38 5.17
CA ASP A 100 5.10 -13.68 6.10
C ASP A 100 3.62 -13.92 5.79
N ALA A 101 2.74 -13.30 6.58
CA ALA A 101 1.31 -13.39 6.38
C ALA A 101 0.86 -12.93 4.98
N ALA A 102 1.60 -12.02 4.32
CA ALA A 102 1.23 -11.56 2.98
C ALA A 102 1.43 -12.67 1.94
N LEU A 103 2.57 -13.39 2.00
CA LEU A 103 2.78 -14.58 1.18
C LEU A 103 1.69 -15.62 1.43
N PHE A 104 1.39 -15.92 2.69
CA PHE A 104 0.38 -16.93 3.04
C PHE A 104 -1.01 -16.58 2.54
N ARG A 105 -1.41 -15.29 2.50
CA ARG A 105 -2.66 -14.88 1.86
C ARG A 105 -2.68 -15.18 0.36
N VAL A 106 -1.55 -15.04 -0.33
CA VAL A 106 -1.42 -15.44 -1.74
C VAL A 106 -1.59 -16.96 -1.89
N LEU A 107 -0.91 -17.73 -1.05
CA LEU A 107 -0.97 -19.19 -1.07
C LEU A 107 -2.37 -19.73 -0.76
N CYS A 108 -3.01 -19.23 0.30
CA CYS A 108 -4.39 -19.57 0.66
C CYS A 108 -5.35 -19.33 -0.50
N ARG A 109 -5.18 -18.23 -1.24
CA ARG A 109 -6.01 -17.92 -2.42
C ARG A 109 -5.71 -18.84 -3.60
N ALA A 110 -4.43 -19.04 -3.91
CA ALA A 110 -4.00 -19.83 -5.06
C ALA A 110 -4.41 -21.30 -4.91
N TRP A 111 -4.30 -21.85 -3.70
CA TRP A 111 -4.55 -23.26 -3.39
C TRP A 111 -5.88 -23.53 -2.65
N ALA A 112 -6.74 -22.51 -2.53
CA ALA A 112 -8.07 -22.63 -1.92
C ALA A 112 -8.84 -23.84 -2.48
N ALA A 113 -9.66 -24.49 -1.66
CA ALA A 113 -10.49 -25.62 -2.10
C ALA A 113 -11.37 -25.25 -3.30
N LYS A 114 -12.09 -24.13 -3.19
CA LYS A 114 -12.92 -23.59 -4.27
C LYS A 114 -12.24 -22.38 -4.92
N PRO A 115 -12.50 -22.11 -6.21
CA PRO A 115 -11.94 -20.94 -6.88
C PRO A 115 -12.43 -19.67 -6.19
N VAL A 116 -11.48 -18.89 -5.64
CA VAL A 116 -11.78 -17.56 -5.10
C VAL A 116 -12.13 -16.66 -6.29
N ARG A 117 -13.42 -16.33 -6.43
CA ARG A 117 -13.86 -15.35 -7.43
C ARG A 117 -13.39 -13.97 -6.97
N ILE A 118 -12.28 -13.51 -7.55
CA ILE A 118 -11.89 -12.11 -7.44
C ILE A 118 -12.81 -11.35 -8.39
N GLN A 119 -13.80 -10.67 -7.83
CA GLN A 119 -14.57 -9.68 -8.58
C GLN A 119 -13.63 -8.53 -8.89
N ARG A 120 -12.96 -8.63 -10.03
CA ARG A 120 -12.10 -7.56 -10.52
C ARG A 120 -13.02 -6.42 -10.92
N ALA A 121 -12.74 -5.22 -10.44
CA ALA A 121 -13.40 -4.03 -10.94
C ALA A 121 -13.31 -4.02 -12.46
N GLU A 122 -14.42 -3.70 -13.11
CA GLU A 122 -14.51 -3.58 -14.55
C GLU A 122 -13.43 -2.61 -15.06
N ARG A 123 -12.82 -2.96 -16.19
CA ARG A 123 -11.76 -2.17 -16.81
C ARG A 123 -12.30 -1.55 -18.08
N VAL A 124 -12.27 -0.22 -18.12
CA VAL A 124 -12.64 0.56 -19.29
C VAL A 124 -11.35 0.97 -19.99
N ALA A 125 -11.20 0.59 -21.26
CA ALA A 125 -10.09 1.04 -22.08
C ALA A 125 -10.21 2.55 -22.31
N VAL A 126 -9.09 3.26 -22.25
CA VAL A 126 -9.03 4.70 -22.49
C VAL A 126 -7.86 4.99 -23.42
N SER A 127 -8.01 6.04 -24.22
CA SER A 127 -6.97 6.54 -25.13
C SER A 127 -6.66 8.00 -24.80
N ASP A 128 -5.47 8.47 -25.18
CA ASP A 128 -5.02 9.87 -25.09
C ASP A 128 -5.01 10.48 -23.68
N ARG A 129 -4.96 9.65 -22.65
CA ARG A 129 -4.81 10.08 -21.26
C ARG A 129 -3.40 9.79 -20.77
N LYS A 130 -2.80 10.75 -20.08
CA LYS A 130 -1.46 10.63 -19.52
C LYS A 130 -1.45 11.00 -18.05
N ILE A 131 -0.63 10.31 -17.29
CA ILE A 131 -0.34 10.66 -15.89
C ILE A 131 1.09 11.16 -15.77
N GLU A 132 1.28 12.16 -14.93
CA GLU A 132 2.59 12.51 -14.39
C GLU A 132 2.87 11.63 -13.19
N VAL A 133 4.10 11.12 -13.08
CA VAL A 133 4.48 10.12 -12.08
C VAL A 133 5.70 10.56 -11.29
N VAL A 134 5.65 10.29 -9.98
CA VAL A 134 6.75 10.50 -9.05
C VAL A 134 6.93 9.27 -8.18
N HIS A 135 8.14 9.05 -7.72
CA HIS A 135 8.49 7.93 -6.86
C HIS A 135 9.30 8.42 -5.66
N ARG A 136 9.53 7.50 -4.71
CA ARG A 136 10.10 7.75 -3.37
C ARG A 136 9.18 8.55 -2.44
N LEU A 137 9.09 8.06 -1.21
CA LEU A 137 8.21 8.61 -0.19
C LEU A 137 8.53 10.09 0.12
N GLY A 138 9.80 10.48 0.23
CA GLY A 138 10.21 11.86 0.49
C GLY A 138 9.75 12.87 -0.59
N THR A 139 9.96 12.53 -1.86
CA THR A 139 9.52 13.36 -3.00
C THR A 139 7.99 13.48 -3.03
N LEU A 140 7.30 12.35 -2.89
CA LEU A 140 5.84 12.29 -2.87
C LEU A 140 5.26 13.12 -1.71
N HIS A 141 5.82 13.00 -0.52
CA HIS A 141 5.42 13.78 0.67
C HIS A 141 5.53 15.28 0.43
N ARG A 142 6.68 15.74 -0.10
CA ARG A 142 6.92 17.15 -0.45
C ARG A 142 5.89 17.68 -1.45
N LEU A 143 5.59 16.92 -2.49
CA LEU A 143 4.65 17.34 -3.53
C LEU A 143 3.19 17.34 -3.06
N ILE A 144 2.81 16.42 -2.17
CA ILE A 144 1.46 16.39 -1.58
C ILE A 144 1.23 17.59 -0.65
N ARG A 145 2.24 18.02 0.12
CA ARG A 145 2.08 19.16 1.06
C ARG A 145 2.19 20.54 0.41
N GLN A 146 2.84 20.64 -0.75
CA GLN A 146 3.12 21.93 -1.40
C GLN A 146 1.86 22.81 -1.60
N PRO A 147 0.70 22.29 -2.07
CA PRO A 147 -0.50 23.12 -2.21
C PRO A 147 -1.08 23.58 -0.87
N ASP A 148 -0.98 22.75 0.18
CA ASP A 148 -1.46 23.10 1.52
C ASP A 148 -0.57 24.18 2.16
N GLU A 149 0.76 24.08 1.98
CA GLU A 149 1.73 25.08 2.45
C GLU A 149 1.57 26.43 1.73
N GLN A 150 1.36 26.42 0.40
CA GLN A 150 1.08 27.63 -0.36
C GLN A 150 -0.19 28.33 0.14
N LYS A 151 -1.28 27.58 0.38
CA LYS A 151 -2.51 28.14 0.94
C LYS A 151 -2.30 28.77 2.31
N LEU A 152 -1.53 28.13 3.19
CA LEU A 152 -1.19 28.69 4.51
C LEU A 152 -0.34 29.97 4.39
N GLN A 153 0.64 30.00 3.48
CA GLN A 153 1.48 31.18 3.25
C GLN A 153 0.66 32.34 2.68
N THR A 154 -0.20 32.10 1.70
CA THR A 154 -1.10 33.13 1.15
C THR A 154 -2.07 33.64 2.21
N ALA A 155 -2.64 32.76 3.04
CA ALA A 155 -3.52 33.15 4.15
C ALA A 155 -2.79 33.98 5.22
N ALA A 156 -1.51 33.70 5.48
CA ALA A 156 -0.68 34.47 6.40
C ALA A 156 -0.24 35.84 5.83
N ALA A 157 -0.18 35.98 4.50
CA ALA A 157 0.23 37.20 3.81
C ALA A 157 -0.90 38.24 3.63
N LEU A 158 -2.17 37.82 3.78
CA LEU A 158 -3.32 38.73 3.73
C LEU A 158 -3.42 39.55 5.04
N PRO A 159 -3.56 40.89 4.96
CA PRO A 159 -3.86 41.71 6.13
C PRO A 159 -5.12 41.20 6.83
N GLN A 160 -5.07 40.98 8.14
CA GLN A 160 -6.23 40.57 8.93
C GLN A 160 -7.24 41.72 9.04
N ASP A 161 -7.97 42.01 7.97
CA ASP A 161 -9.17 42.82 8.04
C ASP A 161 -10.39 41.98 7.60
N ASN A 162 -11.19 41.66 8.61
CA ASN A 162 -12.61 41.33 8.55
C ASN A 162 -13.10 40.54 7.33
N PHE A 163 -13.02 39.21 7.39
CA PHE A 163 -14.04 38.40 6.71
C PHE A 163 -14.62 37.32 7.62
N SER A 164 -15.96 37.29 7.57
CA SER A 164 -16.88 36.58 8.43
C SER A 164 -16.65 35.06 8.41
N SER A 165 -16.33 34.52 9.59
CA SER A 165 -16.27 33.07 9.84
C SER A 165 -17.69 32.55 10.07
N ALA A 166 -18.39 32.16 9.01
CA ALA A 166 -19.72 31.54 9.16
C ALA A 166 -20.20 30.69 7.97
N SER A 167 -19.35 29.98 7.22
CA SER A 167 -19.85 29.01 6.23
C SER A 167 -18.75 28.16 5.60
N ASP A 168 -18.15 27.23 6.35
CA ASP A 168 -17.56 26.03 5.75
C ASP A 168 -17.39 24.95 6.83
N LEU A 169 -18.49 24.25 7.11
CA LEU A 169 -18.58 23.20 8.11
C LEU A 169 -19.53 22.13 7.59
N ARG A 170 -19.00 21.14 6.85
CA ARG A 170 -19.50 19.75 6.77
C ARG A 170 -18.66 18.90 5.81
N VAL A 171 -17.56 18.34 6.29
CA VAL A 171 -16.97 17.12 5.72
C VAL A 171 -16.37 16.30 6.88
N TYR A 172 -16.98 15.14 7.15
CA TYR A 172 -16.75 14.16 8.24
C TYR A 172 -17.26 14.54 9.64
N GLY A 173 -18.16 13.69 10.15
CA GLY A 173 -18.99 13.91 11.33
C GLY A 173 -18.29 13.75 12.68
N PHE A 174 -17.47 14.74 13.05
CA PHE A 174 -17.16 15.01 14.45
C PHE A 174 -17.25 16.53 14.68
N VAL A 175 -18.19 16.93 15.53
CA VAL A 175 -18.47 18.33 15.90
C VAL A 175 -17.66 18.65 17.15
N THR A 176 -16.79 19.66 17.09
CA THR A 176 -16.30 20.32 18.30
C THR A 176 -16.32 21.84 18.10
N SER A 177 -16.86 22.54 19.09
CA SER A 177 -17.07 23.98 19.13
C SER A 177 -15.79 24.75 19.45
N ARG A 178 -15.57 25.87 18.76
CA ARG A 178 -14.48 26.84 19.02
C ARG A 178 -14.73 27.65 20.30
N ARG A 179 -13.65 28.05 21.00
CA ARG A 179 -13.41 29.45 21.38
C ARG A 179 -11.92 29.81 21.32
N LYS A 180 -11.70 31.09 21.01
CA LYS A 180 -10.43 31.84 20.89
C LYS A 180 -9.65 31.85 22.20
N ASP A 181 -8.33 31.73 22.11
CA ASP A 181 -7.40 32.53 22.91
C ASP A 181 -6.19 32.96 22.07
N LYS A 182 -5.70 34.16 22.40
CA LYS A 182 -4.85 35.05 21.61
C LYS A 182 -3.41 34.96 22.13
N ALA A 183 -2.43 34.69 21.27
CA ALA A 183 -1.01 34.78 21.60
C ALA A 183 -0.23 35.57 20.51
N LEU A 184 0.78 36.30 20.97
CA LEU A 184 1.53 37.39 20.30
C LEU A 184 2.45 36.92 19.15
N PRO A 185 2.79 37.80 18.19
CA PRO A 185 3.57 37.41 17.01
C PRO A 185 5.07 37.29 17.31
N ALA A 186 5.68 36.18 16.85
CA ALA A 186 7.12 36.01 16.77
C ALA A 186 7.64 36.45 15.38
N VAL A 187 8.78 37.13 15.38
CA VAL A 187 9.47 37.69 14.21
C VAL A 187 9.84 36.59 13.22
N SER A 188 9.29 36.65 12.00
CA SER A 188 9.62 35.73 10.91
C SER A 188 10.80 36.27 10.09
N VAL A 189 11.94 35.58 10.17
CA VAL A 189 13.06 35.74 9.24
C VAL A 189 12.67 35.06 7.92
N ARG A 190 12.64 35.82 6.81
CA ARG A 190 12.44 35.31 5.44
C ARG A 190 13.72 34.63 4.95
N PRO A 191 13.70 33.36 4.50
CA PRO A 191 14.71 32.84 3.59
C PRO A 191 14.34 33.27 2.17
N GLU A 192 15.34 33.74 1.41
CA GLU A 192 15.22 34.13 0.01
C GLU A 192 14.71 32.97 -0.87
N GLU A 193 13.70 33.25 -1.69
CA GLU A 193 13.14 32.31 -2.66
C GLU A 193 13.95 32.36 -3.97
N THR A 194 14.70 31.30 -4.26
CA THR A 194 15.22 31.05 -5.61
C THR A 194 14.07 30.56 -6.50
N PRO A 195 13.87 31.07 -7.73
CA PRO A 195 12.77 30.62 -8.58
C PRO A 195 12.89 29.12 -8.87
N LEU A 196 11.91 28.32 -8.47
CA LEU A 196 11.86 26.88 -8.73
C LEU A 196 11.88 26.64 -10.24
N ALA A 197 12.92 25.99 -10.75
CA ALA A 197 12.86 25.33 -12.04
C ALA A 197 11.63 24.40 -12.07
N LYS A 198 10.83 24.46 -13.14
CA LYS A 198 9.64 23.60 -13.30
C LYS A 198 10.11 22.14 -13.26
N GLU A 199 9.77 21.41 -12.21
CA GLU A 199 10.12 19.98 -12.09
C GLU A 199 9.48 19.22 -13.25
N VAL A 200 10.31 18.56 -14.06
CA VAL A 200 9.87 17.74 -15.19
C VAL A 200 9.60 16.33 -14.66
N PHE A 201 8.32 15.91 -14.70
CA PHE A 201 7.91 14.58 -14.27
C PHE A 201 7.83 13.60 -15.45
N ASN A 202 8.06 12.33 -15.18
CA ASN A 202 7.85 11.27 -16.17
C ASN A 202 6.35 11.18 -16.49
N GLN A 203 6.03 11.07 -17.78
CA GLN A 203 4.66 10.92 -18.26
C GLN A 203 4.43 9.50 -18.77
N TRP A 204 3.38 8.85 -18.28
CA TRP A 204 2.97 7.51 -18.71
C TRP A 204 1.59 7.53 -19.34
N GLU A 205 1.37 6.66 -20.33
CA GLU A 205 0.11 6.56 -21.07
C GLU A 205 -0.86 5.64 -20.32
N ILE A 206 -2.11 6.08 -20.14
CA ILE A 206 -3.15 5.25 -19.53
C ILE A 206 -3.82 4.44 -20.63
N GLU A 207 -3.83 3.13 -20.45
CA GLU A 207 -4.42 2.16 -21.38
C GLU A 207 -5.82 1.72 -20.92
N ASN A 208 -6.02 1.60 -19.61
CA ASN A 208 -7.31 1.24 -19.03
C ASN A 208 -7.44 1.73 -17.58
N ILE A 209 -8.67 1.92 -17.15
CA ILE A 209 -9.01 2.39 -15.81
C ILE A 209 -10.02 1.43 -15.20
N SER A 210 -9.92 1.23 -13.90
CA SER A 210 -10.91 0.52 -13.09
C SER A 210 -11.24 1.34 -11.84
N GLN A 211 -12.27 0.93 -11.09
CA GLN A 211 -12.63 1.59 -9.83
C GLN A 211 -11.47 1.67 -8.81
N THR A 212 -10.50 0.76 -8.89
CA THR A 212 -9.43 0.61 -7.87
C THR A 212 -8.02 0.81 -8.44
N GLY A 213 -7.88 1.30 -9.67
CA GLY A 213 -6.54 1.39 -10.26
C GLY A 213 -6.47 1.66 -11.75
N LEU A 214 -5.25 1.76 -12.25
CA LEU A 214 -4.88 2.11 -13.62
C LEU A 214 -4.04 1.00 -14.27
N GLY A 215 -4.26 0.80 -15.57
CA GLY A 215 -3.34 0.10 -16.45
C GLY A 215 -2.59 1.13 -17.29
N VAL A 216 -1.27 1.13 -17.22
CA VAL A 216 -0.43 2.12 -17.92
C VAL A 216 0.66 1.46 -18.74
N SER A 217 1.06 2.11 -19.82
CA SER A 217 2.21 1.74 -20.63
C SER A 217 3.28 2.82 -20.59
N LEU A 218 4.54 2.37 -20.65
CA LEU A 218 5.72 3.22 -20.55
C LEU A 218 6.91 2.57 -21.24
N ASP A 219 7.90 3.38 -21.54
CA ASP A 219 9.19 2.91 -22.04
C ASP A 219 10.02 2.30 -20.90
N ALA A 220 10.66 1.17 -21.19
CA ALA A 220 11.53 0.47 -20.24
C ALA A 220 12.78 1.29 -19.89
N VAL A 221 13.32 1.99 -20.88
CA VAL A 221 14.50 2.85 -20.74
C VAL A 221 14.12 4.11 -19.96
N GLY A 222 14.88 4.43 -18.92
CA GLY A 222 14.60 5.56 -18.01
C GLY A 222 13.56 5.26 -16.92
N ASN A 223 12.98 4.05 -16.91
CA ASN A 223 12.06 3.60 -15.87
C ASN A 223 12.54 2.28 -15.22
N GLU A 224 13.85 2.06 -15.16
CA GLU A 224 14.47 0.86 -14.58
C GLU A 224 14.25 0.75 -13.06
N TRP A 225 13.89 1.85 -12.41
CA TRP A 225 13.53 1.90 -10.99
C TRP A 225 12.19 1.23 -10.69
N VAL A 226 11.32 1.04 -11.68
CA VAL A 226 9.99 0.48 -11.49
C VAL A 226 10.09 -1.00 -11.11
N SER A 227 9.57 -1.32 -9.93
CA SER A 227 9.55 -2.68 -9.39
C SER A 227 8.16 -3.06 -8.87
N LEU A 228 7.92 -4.36 -8.66
CA LEU A 228 6.67 -4.79 -8.02
C LEU A 228 6.65 -4.34 -6.56
N GLY A 229 5.54 -3.79 -6.10
CA GLY A 229 5.42 -3.19 -4.77
C GLY A 229 6.01 -1.78 -4.67
N GLU A 230 6.46 -1.19 -5.78
CA GLU A 230 6.95 0.19 -5.79
C GLU A 230 5.81 1.16 -5.46
N LEU A 231 6.09 2.11 -4.55
CA LEU A 231 5.18 3.20 -4.20
C LEU A 231 5.40 4.37 -5.15
N LEU A 232 4.31 4.88 -5.70
CA LEU A 232 4.34 6.02 -6.58
C LEU A 232 3.21 7.00 -6.26
N GLY A 233 3.48 8.26 -6.58
CA GLY A 233 2.45 9.27 -6.74
C GLY A 233 2.15 9.45 -8.21
N TYR A 234 0.88 9.70 -8.54
CA TYR A 234 0.52 10.10 -9.87
C TYR A 234 -0.57 11.16 -9.86
N LYS A 235 -0.62 11.99 -10.91
CA LYS A 235 -1.71 12.93 -11.15
C LYS A 235 -2.00 13.02 -12.65
N GLU A 236 -3.23 13.36 -12.98
CA GLU A 236 -3.66 13.51 -14.35
C GLU A 236 -3.76 15.00 -14.70
N GLY A 237 -2.80 15.48 -15.50
CA GLY A 237 -2.76 16.87 -15.93
C GLY A 237 -2.15 17.86 -14.94
N GLU A 238 -2.02 19.10 -15.40
CA GLU A 238 -1.48 20.21 -14.62
C GLU A 238 -2.56 20.73 -13.65
N GLY A 239 -2.21 20.92 -12.38
CA GLY A 239 -3.14 21.37 -11.33
C GLY A 239 -3.96 20.29 -10.63
N ALA A 240 -3.94 19.04 -11.10
CA ALA A 240 -4.59 17.93 -10.40
C ALA A 240 -3.90 17.57 -9.08
N ALA A 241 -4.67 17.05 -8.13
CA ALA A 241 -4.15 16.54 -6.87
C ALA A 241 -3.38 15.22 -7.07
N TRP A 242 -2.32 15.03 -6.29
CA TRP A 242 -1.57 13.78 -6.28
C TRP A 242 -2.41 12.65 -5.68
N SER A 243 -2.51 11.54 -6.41
CA SER A 243 -2.98 10.25 -5.92
C SER A 243 -1.79 9.39 -5.52
N VAL A 244 -2.01 8.39 -4.67
CA VAL A 244 -0.99 7.42 -4.26
C VAL A 244 -1.39 6.03 -4.73
N GLY A 245 -0.44 5.31 -5.32
CA GLY A 245 -0.65 3.95 -5.77
C GLY A 245 0.57 3.06 -5.65
N ILE A 246 0.34 1.76 -5.86
CA ILE A 246 1.37 0.72 -5.79
C ILE A 246 1.37 -0.08 -7.08
N VAL A 247 2.56 -0.40 -7.59
CA VAL A 247 2.74 -1.29 -8.73
C VAL A 247 2.42 -2.73 -8.34
N ARG A 248 1.34 -3.29 -8.88
CA ARG A 248 0.87 -4.66 -8.60
C ARG A 248 1.18 -5.68 -9.67
N ARG A 249 1.43 -5.23 -10.89
CA ARG A 249 1.66 -6.08 -12.05
C ARG A 249 2.64 -5.39 -12.97
N ILE A 250 3.58 -6.17 -13.51
CA ILE A 250 4.49 -5.74 -14.54
C ILE A 250 4.43 -6.79 -15.65
N ARG A 251 4.15 -6.35 -16.87
CA ARG A 251 4.16 -7.21 -18.06
C ARG A 251 5.03 -6.55 -19.12
N ARG A 252 6.11 -7.21 -19.52
CA ARG A 252 6.86 -6.79 -20.71
C ARG A 252 5.99 -7.04 -21.94
N LEU A 253 5.70 -5.97 -22.68
CA LEU A 253 4.93 -6.08 -23.93
C LEU A 253 5.89 -6.41 -25.07
N HIS A 254 6.94 -5.61 -25.22
CA HIS A 254 8.03 -5.79 -26.17
C HIS A 254 9.36 -5.41 -25.49
N ARG A 255 10.48 -5.45 -26.22
CA ARG A 255 11.82 -5.19 -25.66
C ARG A 255 11.92 -3.80 -25.01
N GLU A 256 11.19 -2.82 -25.53
CA GLU A 256 11.26 -1.41 -25.12
C GLU A 256 10.03 -0.92 -24.35
N LYS A 257 8.91 -1.64 -24.36
CA LYS A 257 7.67 -1.22 -23.68
C LYS A 257 7.24 -2.16 -22.57
N ILE A 258 6.86 -1.57 -21.45
CA ILE A 258 6.34 -2.26 -20.26
C ILE A 258 4.91 -1.80 -20.03
N PHE A 259 4.08 -2.73 -19.57
CA PHE A 259 2.75 -2.47 -19.05
C PHE A 259 2.75 -2.65 -17.54
N LEU A 260 2.21 -1.68 -16.80
CA LEU A 260 2.04 -1.74 -15.35
C LEU A 260 0.56 -1.79 -15.00
N GLY A 261 0.23 -2.59 -13.99
CA GLY A 261 -1.02 -2.46 -13.26
C GLY A 261 -0.77 -1.76 -11.93
N ILE A 262 -1.31 -0.56 -11.77
CA ILE A 262 -1.23 0.25 -10.55
C ILE A 262 -2.53 0.08 -9.77
N GLU A 263 -2.43 -0.25 -8.49
CA GLU A 263 -3.54 -0.14 -7.54
C GLU A 263 -3.52 1.25 -6.91
N THR A 264 -4.65 1.94 -6.96
CA THR A 264 -4.83 3.24 -6.30
C THR A 264 -5.17 3.00 -4.83
N LEU A 265 -4.31 3.46 -3.93
CA LEU A 265 -4.59 3.40 -2.49
C LEU A 265 -5.53 4.52 -2.07
N THR A 266 -5.27 5.74 -2.55
CA THR A 266 -6.07 6.93 -2.26
C THR A 266 -5.87 7.98 -3.34
N ASP A 267 -6.93 8.71 -3.66
CA ASP A 267 -6.92 9.90 -4.51
C ASP A 267 -6.65 11.19 -3.72
N ARG A 268 -6.66 11.11 -2.39
CA ARG A 268 -6.57 12.26 -1.47
C ARG A 268 -5.62 11.95 -0.30
N PRO A 269 -4.33 11.69 -0.59
CA PRO A 269 -3.35 11.51 0.46
C PRO A 269 -3.17 12.81 1.26
N VAL A 270 -2.77 12.67 2.51
CA VAL A 270 -2.45 13.81 3.36
C VAL A 270 -1.04 13.65 3.92
N ALA A 271 -0.19 14.66 3.69
CA ALA A 271 1.14 14.69 4.30
C ALA A 271 1.03 14.91 5.82
N ALA A 272 1.77 14.10 6.57
CA ALA A 272 1.84 14.15 8.02
C ALA A 272 3.31 14.16 8.50
N ALA A 273 3.53 14.65 9.72
CA ALA A 273 4.78 14.48 10.47
C ALA A 273 4.52 13.73 11.77
N LEU A 274 5.41 12.80 12.11
CA LEU A 274 5.36 11.97 13.31
C LEU A 274 6.49 12.36 14.26
N ARG A 275 6.14 12.88 15.44
CA ARG A 275 7.09 13.15 16.53
C ARG A 275 6.94 12.08 17.61
N GLY A 276 8.06 11.56 18.11
CA GLY A 276 8.04 10.58 19.19
C GLY A 276 7.46 11.18 20.49
N MET A 277 6.96 10.31 21.37
CA MET A 277 6.42 10.73 22.68
C MET A 277 7.48 11.34 23.59
N ASP A 278 8.74 10.89 23.48
CA ASP A 278 9.85 11.29 24.37
C ASP A 278 10.41 12.70 24.10
N VAL A 279 9.76 13.47 23.22
CA VAL A 279 10.08 14.85 22.79
C VAL A 279 11.53 15.11 22.33
N LYS A 280 12.36 14.07 22.26
CA LYS A 280 13.69 14.13 21.65
C LYS A 280 13.57 14.49 20.17
N ALA A 281 14.55 15.26 19.69
CA ALA A 281 14.71 15.55 18.28
C ALA A 281 14.74 14.25 17.46
N VAL A 282 14.26 14.32 16.22
CA VAL A 282 14.34 13.22 15.25
C VAL A 282 15.78 12.69 15.21
N ASP A 283 15.94 11.37 15.16
CA ASP A 283 17.26 10.73 15.12
C ASP A 283 18.11 11.42 14.02
N PRO A 284 19.30 11.98 14.36
CA PRO A 284 20.18 12.63 13.39
C PRO A 284 20.58 11.75 12.20
N ARG A 285 20.43 10.42 12.32
CA ARG A 285 20.66 9.46 11.22
C ARG A 285 19.51 9.39 10.22
N THR A 286 18.36 9.99 10.54
CA THR A 286 17.22 10.08 9.62
C THR A 286 17.60 10.94 8.44
N MET A 287 17.32 10.47 7.23
CA MET A 287 17.61 11.24 6.02
C MET A 287 16.87 12.59 6.07
N PRO A 288 17.50 13.71 5.69
CA PRO A 288 16.87 15.03 5.75
C PRO A 288 15.54 15.12 4.98
N GLU A 289 15.44 14.42 3.85
CA GLU A 289 14.21 14.29 3.05
C GLU A 289 13.05 13.60 3.79
N HIS A 290 13.35 12.86 4.86
CA HIS A 290 12.39 12.18 5.71
C HIS A 290 12.05 12.97 6.98
N VAL A 291 12.49 14.22 7.09
CA VAL A 291 12.19 15.09 8.23
C VAL A 291 11.33 16.27 7.79
N TRP A 292 10.20 16.47 8.45
CA TRP A 292 9.32 17.61 8.23
C TRP A 292 8.66 18.03 9.54
N GLN A 293 8.56 19.34 9.79
CA GLN A 293 8.02 19.90 11.03
C GLN A 293 8.59 19.24 12.31
N GLY A 294 9.90 18.98 12.37
CA GLY A 294 10.53 18.36 13.54
C GLY A 294 10.07 16.94 13.86
N GLY A 295 9.47 16.24 12.89
CA GLY A 295 9.08 14.84 12.96
C GLY A 295 9.51 14.07 11.71
N VAL A 296 9.35 12.75 11.74
CA VAL A 296 9.55 11.88 10.57
C VAL A 296 8.34 12.00 9.65
N ILE A 297 8.56 12.04 8.33
CA ILE A 297 7.47 12.12 7.36
C ILE A 297 6.57 10.88 7.40
N ALA A 298 5.28 11.08 7.12
CA ALA A 298 4.32 10.01 6.86
C ALA A 298 3.27 10.50 5.86
N LEU A 299 2.62 9.57 5.16
CA LEU A 299 1.43 9.87 4.35
C LEU A 299 0.21 9.19 4.97
N PHE A 300 -0.80 9.97 5.30
CA PHE A 300 -2.10 9.43 5.66
C PHE A 300 -2.88 9.00 4.42
N VAL A 301 -3.24 7.72 4.41
CA VAL A 301 -3.83 7.00 3.29
C VAL A 301 -5.03 6.23 3.84
N PRO A 302 -6.25 6.80 3.84
CA PRO A 302 -7.43 6.06 4.26
C PRO A 302 -7.74 4.96 3.23
N LEU A 303 -7.93 3.73 3.69
CA LEU A 303 -8.29 2.59 2.85
C LEU A 303 -9.76 2.23 3.09
N THR A 304 -10.46 1.83 2.03
CA THR A 304 -11.81 1.25 2.17
C THR A 304 -11.74 -0.25 1.94
N ARG A 305 -12.10 -1.05 2.95
CA ARG A 305 -12.10 -2.51 2.87
C ARG A 305 -13.41 -3.06 3.44
N ASN A 306 -14.15 -3.83 2.63
CA ASN A 306 -15.46 -4.38 3.00
C ASN A 306 -16.40 -3.30 3.59
N GLU A 307 -16.51 -2.15 2.92
CA GLU A 307 -17.32 -0.99 3.34
C GLU A 307 -16.89 -0.32 4.66
N ARG A 308 -15.79 -0.76 5.27
CA ARG A 308 -15.20 -0.12 6.44
C ARG A 308 -13.99 0.72 6.05
N SER A 309 -13.95 1.94 6.56
CA SER A 309 -12.76 2.79 6.45
C SER A 309 -11.72 2.35 7.48
N ILE A 310 -10.51 2.07 7.01
CA ILE A 310 -9.34 1.75 7.82
C ILE A 310 -8.39 2.93 7.68
N ASN A 311 -8.05 3.55 8.81
CA ASN A 311 -7.08 4.62 8.86
C ASN A 311 -5.67 4.01 8.79
N THR A 312 -4.89 4.43 7.80
CA THR A 312 -3.53 3.92 7.63
C THR A 312 -2.53 5.02 7.35
N LEU A 313 -1.26 4.74 7.67
CA LEU A 313 -0.12 5.58 7.31
C LEU A 313 0.84 4.79 6.44
N ILE A 314 1.43 5.47 5.46
CA ILE A 314 2.68 5.05 4.85
C ILE A 314 3.82 5.73 5.62
N VAL A 315 4.73 4.93 6.16
CA VAL A 315 5.85 5.39 6.97
C VAL A 315 7.17 4.80 6.48
N PRO A 316 8.32 5.49 6.65
CA PRO A 316 9.63 4.88 6.42
C PRO A 316 9.84 3.66 7.31
N VAL A 317 10.44 2.59 6.79
CA VAL A 317 10.66 1.33 7.54
C VAL A 317 11.34 1.56 8.89
N ALA A 318 12.34 2.44 8.95
CA ALA A 318 13.08 2.74 10.17
C ALA A 318 12.24 3.41 11.28
N SER A 319 11.07 3.97 10.94
CA SER A 319 10.19 4.64 11.89
C SER A 319 9.11 3.72 12.48
N TYR A 320 8.96 2.52 11.95
CA TYR A 320 7.91 1.60 12.36
C TYR A 320 8.32 0.74 13.57
N MET A 321 7.42 0.67 14.54
CA MET A 321 7.43 -0.32 15.62
C MET A 321 5.98 -0.52 16.06
N LEU A 322 5.55 -1.79 16.18
CA LEU A 322 4.18 -2.13 16.57
C LEU A 322 3.85 -1.53 17.96
N GLY A 323 2.69 -0.88 18.08
CA GLY A 323 2.22 -0.25 19.31
C GLY A 323 2.92 1.07 19.66
N LYS A 324 3.96 1.48 18.93
CA LYS A 324 4.67 2.73 19.21
C LYS A 324 3.75 3.92 18.97
N GLN A 325 3.73 4.82 19.95
CA GLN A 325 2.92 6.03 19.88
C GLN A 325 3.70 7.22 19.33
N TYR A 326 2.96 8.08 18.62
CA TYR A 326 3.47 9.32 18.03
C TYR A 326 2.48 10.46 18.22
N TYR A 327 3.02 11.67 18.30
CA TYR A 327 2.29 12.90 18.01
C TYR A 327 2.35 13.16 16.51
N MET A 328 1.20 13.07 15.85
CA MET A 328 1.03 13.31 14.42
C MET A 328 0.51 14.72 14.17
N SER A 329 1.19 15.49 13.30
CA SER A 329 0.65 16.72 12.72
C SER A 329 0.25 16.48 11.26
N ALA A 330 -0.96 16.89 10.88
CA ALA A 330 -1.46 16.79 9.51
C ALA A 330 -2.46 17.93 9.22
N ARG A 331 -2.24 18.71 8.15
CA ARG A 331 -3.09 19.86 7.77
C ARG A 331 -3.45 20.81 8.93
N GLY A 332 -2.48 21.11 9.78
CA GLY A 332 -2.65 21.98 10.95
C GLY A 332 -3.45 21.37 12.11
N LYS A 333 -3.81 20.08 12.04
CA LYS A 333 -4.43 19.32 13.14
C LYS A 333 -3.40 18.41 13.81
N PHE A 334 -3.64 18.09 15.07
CA PHE A 334 -2.71 17.33 15.91
C PHE A 334 -3.42 16.13 16.55
N PHE A 335 -2.74 14.99 16.56
CA PHE A 335 -3.29 13.73 17.08
C PHE A 335 -2.21 12.96 17.83
N GLN A 336 -2.57 12.26 18.89
CA GLN A 336 -1.80 11.16 19.43
C GLN A 336 -2.33 9.88 18.78
N ILE A 337 -1.43 9.11 18.16
CA ILE A 337 -1.75 7.87 17.46
C ILE A 337 -0.84 6.74 17.93
N ALA A 338 -1.29 5.50 17.76
CA ALA A 338 -0.45 4.31 17.89
C ALA A 338 -0.34 3.61 16.53
N LEU A 339 0.86 3.14 16.18
CA LEU A 339 1.06 2.33 14.98
C LEU A 339 0.58 0.89 15.24
N GLY A 340 -0.36 0.43 14.42
CA GLY A 340 -0.90 -0.93 14.45
C GLY A 340 -0.12 -1.88 13.54
N LYS A 341 -0.80 -2.93 13.06
CA LYS A 341 -0.20 -3.95 12.21
C LYS A 341 0.20 -3.42 10.84
N VAL A 342 1.25 -4.01 10.27
CA VAL A 342 1.64 -3.77 8.87
C VAL A 342 0.65 -4.48 7.94
N LEU A 343 0.00 -3.70 7.08
CA LEU A 343 -0.87 -4.19 6.01
C LEU A 343 -0.07 -4.54 4.77
N GLU A 344 0.93 -3.72 4.46
CA GLU A 344 1.77 -3.91 3.29
C GLU A 344 3.21 -3.45 3.52
N LYS A 345 4.14 -4.18 2.90
CA LYS A 345 5.57 -3.89 2.92
C LYS A 345 6.04 -3.54 1.52
N GLY A 346 6.56 -2.33 1.36
CA GLY A 346 7.32 -1.94 0.19
C GLY A 346 8.81 -2.10 0.41
N ARG A 347 9.59 -1.52 -0.51
CA ARG A 347 11.06 -1.55 -0.49
C ARG A 347 11.64 -0.79 0.71
N ASP A 348 11.13 0.40 0.97
CA ASP A 348 11.63 1.36 1.98
C ASP A 348 10.50 1.99 2.82
N TRP A 349 9.26 1.52 2.63
CA TRP A 349 8.08 1.99 3.35
C TRP A 349 7.22 0.82 3.85
N TYR A 350 6.45 1.08 4.91
CA TYR A 350 5.37 0.21 5.38
C TYR A 350 4.04 0.97 5.35
N LEU A 351 2.98 0.29 4.92
CA LEU A 351 1.59 0.73 5.08
C LEU A 351 1.05 0.07 6.33
N VAL A 352 0.70 0.88 7.32
CA VAL A 352 0.39 0.42 8.67
C VAL A 352 -0.96 0.95 9.12
N GLU A 353 -1.74 0.12 9.79
CA GLU A 353 -2.94 0.60 10.48
C GLU A 353 -2.55 1.60 11.55
N ILE A 354 -3.43 2.55 11.83
CA ILE A 354 -3.27 3.45 12.97
C ILE A 354 -4.51 3.49 13.84
N GLU A 355 -4.27 3.59 15.14
CA GLU A 355 -5.32 3.80 16.14
C GLU A 355 -5.22 5.22 16.67
N LEU A 356 -6.34 5.94 16.66
CA LEU A 356 -6.43 7.26 17.27
C LEU A 356 -6.51 7.09 18.79
N VAL A 357 -5.48 7.56 19.49
CA VAL A 357 -5.47 7.58 20.97
C VAL A 357 -6.21 8.82 21.46
N LYS A 358 -5.85 10.00 20.95
CA LYS A 358 -6.43 11.28 21.38
C LYS A 358 -6.28 12.37 20.31
N ALA A 359 -7.29 13.21 20.12
CA ALA A 359 -7.16 14.46 19.37
C ALA A 359 -6.54 15.54 20.26
N LEU A 360 -5.60 16.32 19.71
CA LEU A 360 -4.85 17.32 20.45
C LEU A 360 -5.18 18.72 19.92
N GLU A 361 -5.23 19.70 20.84
CA GLU A 361 -5.44 21.11 20.48
C GLU A 361 -4.17 21.77 19.92
N GLY A 362 -3.00 21.22 20.25
CA GLY A 362 -1.69 21.69 19.80
C GLY A 362 -0.63 20.59 19.93
N MET A 363 0.53 20.78 19.29
CA MET A 363 1.68 19.90 19.57
C MET A 363 2.18 20.17 20.99
N PRO A 364 2.42 19.13 21.80
CA PRO A 364 3.11 19.30 23.07
C PRO A 364 4.50 19.86 22.82
N SER A 365 4.85 20.91 23.56
CA SER A 365 6.19 21.51 23.52
C SER A 365 7.20 20.53 24.09
N ALA A 366 8.43 20.56 23.55
CA ALA A 366 9.58 20.13 24.33
C ALA A 366 9.56 20.92 25.64
N ALA A 367 9.44 20.21 26.76
CA ALA A 367 9.74 20.82 28.04
C ALA A 367 11.20 21.30 27.96
N PRO A 368 11.50 22.54 28.40
CA PRO A 368 12.83 23.12 28.31
C PRO A 368 13.88 22.33 29.09
#